data_AF-A0A381WQ30-F1
#
_entry.id   AF-A0A381WQ30-F1
#
_cell.length_a   1.000
_cell.length_b   1.000
_cell.length_c   1.000
_cell.angle_alpha   90.00
_cell.angle_beta   90.00
_cell.angle_gamma   90.00
#
_symmetry.space_group_name_H-M   'P 1'
#
loop_
_entity.id
_entity.type
_entity.pdbx_description
1 polymer ?
#
loop_
_entity_poly.entity_id
_entity_poly.type
_entity_poly.pdbx_seq_one_letter_code
_entity_poly.pdbx_strand_id
1 'polypeptide(L)' 'MVTVIRGYRSTPEGLKELGKYLQSSCSTGGTVKNNEILIQGNFREKARDLLQAKGYRAKLSGG' A
#
# COMPACT_ATOMS: atom_id res chain seq x y z
N MET A 1 -1.56 -4.42 14.58
CA MET A 1 -0.76 -3.39 13.87
C MET A 1 -1.29 -3.27 12.45
N VAL A 2 -1.45 -2.05 11.95
CA VAL A 2 -1.92 -1.78 10.58
C VAL A 2 -0.87 -1.01 9.81
N THR A 3 -0.69 -1.36 8.54
CA THR A 3 0.18 -0.63 7.61
C THR A 3 -0.70 0.34 6.83
N VAL A 4 -0.39 1.63 6.92
CA VAL A 4 -1.11 2.67 6.16
C VAL A 4 -0.21 3.18 5.05
N ILE A 5 -0.66 3.02 3.80
CA ILE A 5 -0.02 3.59 2.63
C ILE A 5 -0.80 4.83 2.21
N ARG A 6 -0.13 5.97 2.17
CA ARG A 6 -0.72 7.28 1.87
C ARG A 6 0.22 8.12 1.01
N GLY A 7 -0.30 9.19 0.41
CA GLY A 7 0.48 10.07 -0.46
C GLY A 7 0.62 9.56 -1.90
N TYR A 8 -0.28 8.69 -2.33
CA TYR A 8 -0.40 8.30 -3.72
C TYR A 8 -0.90 9.50 -4.53
N ARG A 9 -0.02 10.10 -5.34
CA ARG A 9 -0.32 11.29 -6.16
C ARG A 9 -0.93 10.98 -7.53
N SER A 10 -1.10 9.71 -7.88
CA SER A 10 -1.71 9.31 -9.15
C SER A 10 -3.23 9.17 -9.01
N THR A 11 -3.89 8.73 -10.08
CA THR A 11 -5.34 8.57 -10.15
C THR A 11 -5.92 7.63 -9.08
N PRO A 12 -7.16 7.87 -8.63
CA PRO A 12 -7.84 7.01 -7.65
C PRO A 12 -8.00 5.56 -8.14
N GLU A 13 -8.02 5.34 -9.45
CA GLU A 13 -8.02 4.01 -10.05
C GLU A 13 -6.73 3.25 -9.75
N GLY A 14 -5.57 3.89 -9.96
CA GLY A 14 -4.27 3.30 -9.63
C GLY A 14 -4.15 2.95 -8.15
N LEU A 15 -4.72 3.78 -7.26
CA LEU A 15 -4.76 3.50 -5.82
C LEU A 15 -5.59 2.24 -5.51
N LYS A 16 -6.75 2.06 -6.14
CA LYS A 16 -7.59 0.87 -5.96
C LYS A 16 -6.89 -0.38 -6.46
N GLU A 17 -6.26 -0.32 -7.63
CA GLU A 17 -5.46 -1.43 -8.18
C GLU A 17 -4.32 -1.80 -7.25
N LEU A 18 -3.58 -0.80 -6.78
CA LEU A 18 -2.44 -1.00 -5.92
C LEU A 18 -2.85 -1.53 -4.55
N GLY A 19 -3.98 -1.06 -4.01
CA GLY A 19 -4.59 -1.59 -2.80
C GLY A 19 -5.00 -3.06 -2.95
N LYS A 20 -5.62 -3.46 -4.07
CA LYS A 20 -5.93 -4.87 -4.35
C LYS A 20 -4.66 -5.71 -4.50
N TYR A 21 -3.67 -5.20 -5.22
CA TYR A 21 -2.39 -5.88 -5.45
C TYR A 21 -1.64 -6.14 -4.15
N LEU A 22 -1.57 -5.14 -3.27
CA LEU A 22 -0.92 -5.28 -1.97
C LEU A 22 -1.69 -6.26 -1.05
N GLN A 23 -3.02 -6.19 -1.02
CA GLN A 23 -3.85 -7.15 -0.26
C GLN A 23 -3.65 -8.58 -0.74
N SER A 24 -3.64 -8.81 -2.06
CA SER A 24 -3.40 -10.11 -2.66
C SER A 24 -1.98 -10.61 -2.35
N SER A 25 -0.97 -9.77 -2.51
CA SER A 25 0.44 -10.11 -2.25
C SER A 25 0.73 -10.36 -0.77
N CYS A 26 -0.01 -9.72 0.13
CA CYS A 26 0.13 -9.88 1.57
C CYS A 26 -0.87 -10.89 2.14
N SER A 27 -1.70 -11.51 1.30
CA SER A 27 -2.80 -12.43 1.68
C SER A 27 -3.56 -11.96 2.92
N THR A 28 -3.83 -10.65 2.99
CA THR A 28 -4.39 -9.99 4.17
C THR A 28 -5.53 -9.08 3.78
N GLY A 29 -6.42 -8.82 4.75
CA GLY A 29 -7.50 -7.86 4.60
C GLY A 29 -6.99 -6.42 4.61
N GLY A 30 -7.57 -5.59 3.76
CA GLY A 30 -7.31 -4.15 3.75
C GLY A 30 -8.52 -3.37 3.24
N THR A 31 -8.45 -2.05 3.38
CA THR A 31 -9.48 -1.17 2.83
C THR A 31 -8.83 0.06 2.24
N VAL A 32 -9.39 0.53 1.13
CA VAL A 32 -8.94 1.77 0.48
C VAL A 32 -9.93 2.86 0.88
N LYS A 33 -9.48 3.84 1.66
CA LYS A 33 -10.34 4.92 2.18
C LYS A 33 -9.57 6.24 2.13
N ASN A 34 -10.23 7.33 1.75
CA ASN A 34 -9.64 8.68 1.73
C ASN A 34 -8.31 8.80 0.96
N ASN A 35 -8.19 8.12 -0.19
CA ASN A 35 -6.94 8.04 -0.95
C ASN A 35 -5.76 7.37 -0.20
N GLU A 36 -6.07 6.57 0.82
CA GLU A 36 -5.12 5.79 1.61
C GLU A 36 -5.49 4.31 1.55
N ILE A 37 -4.48 3.44 1.57
CA ILE A 37 -4.65 2.00 1.61
C ILE A 37 -4.29 1.55 3.02
N LEU A 38 -5.26 1.03 3.75
CA LEU A 38 -5.08 0.42 5.06
C LEU A 38 -4.95 -1.08 4.90
N ILE A 39 -3.87 -1.66 5.39
CA ILE A 39 -3.58 -3.09 5.31
C ILE A 39 -3.42 -3.64 6.72
N GLN A 40 -4.12 -4.73 7.04
CA GLN A 40 -3.98 -5.41 8.32
C GLN A 40 -2.66 -6.18 8.35
N GLY A 41 -1.87 -5.98 9.41
CA GLY A 41 -0.57 -6.61 9.59
C GLY A 41 0.63 -5.68 9.37
N ASN A 42 1.81 -6.22 9.65
CA ASN A 42 3.09 -5.53 9.51
C ASN A 42 3.72 -5.90 8.15
N PHE A 43 3.19 -5.31 7.08
CA PHE A 43 3.66 -5.55 5.71
C PHE A 43 4.35 -4.32 5.12
N ARG A 44 4.82 -3.40 5.97
CA ARG A 44 5.45 -2.14 5.55
C ARG A 44 6.65 -2.38 4.63
N GLU A 45 7.51 -3.34 4.96
CA GLU A 45 8.69 -3.67 4.15
C GLU A 45 8.30 -4.31 2.82
N LYS A 46 7.41 -5.31 2.85
CA LYS A 46 6.89 -5.98 1.65
C LYS A 46 6.16 -5.01 0.73
N ALA A 47 5.33 -4.12 1.27
CA ALA A 47 4.61 -3.11 0.51
C ALA A 47 5.58 -2.10 -0.15
N ARG A 48 6.63 -1.67 0.57
CA ARG A 48 7.69 -0.84 -0.01
C ARG A 48 8.38 -1.55 -1.17
N ASP A 49 8.73 -2.81 -1.00
CA ASP A 49 9.43 -3.61 -2.00
C ASP A 49 8.57 -3.81 -3.27
N LEU A 50 7.30 -4.19 -3.09
CA LEU A 50 6.31 -4.31 -4.16
C LEU A 50 6.10 -2.99 -4.92
N LEU A 51 6.07 -1.87 -4.20
CA LEU A 51 5.98 -0.54 -4.79
C LEU A 51 7.24 -0.21 -5.60
N GLN A 52 8.43 -0.46 -5.06
CA GLN A 52 9.69 -0.27 -5.78
C GLN A 52 9.79 -1.16 -7.02
N ALA A 53 9.37 -2.42 -6.92
CA ALA A 53 9.36 -3.36 -8.04
C ALA A 53 8.45 -2.90 -9.19
N LYS A 54 7.36 -2.19 -8.87
CA LYS A 54 6.48 -1.53 -9.86
C LYS A 54 7.00 -0.18 -10.36
N GLY A 55 8.17 0.29 -9.89
CA GLY A 55 8.74 1.60 -10.25
C GLY A 55 8.18 2.77 -9.44
N TYR A 56 7.39 2.51 -8.39
CA TYR A 56 6.90 3.56 -7.50
C TYR A 56 7.92 3.88 -6.40
N ARG A 57 8.05 5.16 -6.10
CA ARG A 57 8.94 5.65 -5.03
C ARG A 57 8.21 5.62 -3.69
N ALA A 58 8.29 4.48 -3.00
CA ALA A 58 7.73 4.32 -1.66
C ALA A 58 8.78 4.54 -0.57
N LYS A 59 8.39 5.22 0.52
CA LYS A 59 9.21 5.42 1.70
C LYS A 59 8.45 4.92 2.92
N LEU A 60 9.16 4.23 3.82
CA LEU A 60 8.61 3.85 5.11
C LEU A 60 8.38 5.12 5.95
N SER A 61 7.15 5.32 6.41
CA SER A 61 6.78 6.41 7.32
C SER A 61 6.78 5.86 8.74
N GLY A 62 7.60 6.45 9.62
CA GLY A 62 7.73 6.03 11.02
C GLY A 62 9.20 5.72 11.36
N GLY A 63 9.74 6.46 12.31
CA GLY A 63 10.86 6.02 13.15
C GLY A 63 10.32 5.29 14.36
#